data_AF-A0A955QM68-F1
#
_entry.id   AF-A0A955QM68-F1
#
_cell.length_a   1.000
_cell.length_b   1.000
_cell.length_c   1.000
_cell.angle_alpha   90.00
_cell.angle_beta   90.00
_cell.angle_gamma   90.00
#
_symmetry.space_group_name_H-M   'P 1'
#
loop_
_entity.id
_entity.type
_entity.pdbx_description
1 polymer ?
#
loop_
_entity_poly.entity_id
_entity_poly.type
_entity_poly.pdbx_seq_one_letter_code
_entity_poly.pdbx_strand_id
1 'polypeptide(L)'
;MYKAIKPYAGPIILWLLERGLDLSPWSNDYLGGLLIGFAMFWGMLALFSNRALLKLYPGILDWLPFLDPSGGLATSQQLTGKYIQGQSFSISTIAYEGIVRNRTFDDCDIYGPAVIHMVGVGQVVGCAWVGKRENTLIATTSLPLGAIIFENCNFRDCRFYRISVVGPEWQIKTFEPGMRDVSELIKTQASDTPHSSTPGAS
;
A
#
# COMPACT_ATOMS: atom_id res chain seq x y z
N MET A 1 8.79 -11.27 29.29
CA MET A 1 8.38 -10.20 30.22
C MET A 1 9.06 -8.89 29.82
N TYR A 2 8.39 -8.05 29.04
CA TYR A 2 8.88 -6.71 28.71
C TYR A 2 8.30 -5.72 29.73
N LYS A 3 9.17 -5.08 30.53
CA LYS A 3 8.79 -4.01 31.45
C LYS A 3 8.30 -2.82 30.62
N ALA A 4 7.04 -2.45 30.80
CA ALA A 4 6.45 -1.24 30.27
C ALA A 4 7.22 -0.01 30.78
N ILE A 5 7.98 0.63 29.88
CA ILE A 5 8.52 1.96 30.11
C ILE A 5 7.33 2.93 29.98
N LYS A 6 6.91 3.48 31.11
CA LYS A 6 5.78 4.41 31.23
C LYS A 6 5.97 5.69 30.39
N PRO A 7 4.88 6.35 29.95
CA PRO A 7 4.90 7.54 29.10
C PRO A 7 5.19 8.80 29.93
N TYR A 8 6.42 8.97 30.40
CA TYR A 8 6.84 10.21 31.09
C TYR A 8 7.38 11.29 30.14
N ALA A 9 7.38 11.05 28.82
CA ALA A 9 7.85 12.02 27.85
C ALA A 9 6.93 13.26 27.73
N GLY A 10 5.62 13.08 27.89
CA GLY A 10 4.62 14.17 27.80
C GLY A 10 4.86 15.33 28.78
N PRO A 11 4.97 15.09 30.10
CA PRO A 11 5.19 16.16 31.07
C PRO A 11 6.58 16.80 30.96
N ILE A 12 7.60 16.09 30.50
CA ILE A 12 8.96 16.64 30.34
C ILE A 12 9.03 17.63 29.17
N ILE A 13 8.35 17.33 28.06
CA ILE A 13 8.30 18.23 26.89
C ILE A 13 7.48 19.49 27.21
N LEU A 14 6.35 19.35 27.90
CA LEU A 14 5.56 20.49 28.38
C LEU A 14 6.34 21.36 29.37
N TRP A 15 7.06 20.74 30.32
CA TRP A 15 7.92 21.46 31.27
C TRP A 15 9.11 22.16 30.59
N LEU A 16 9.69 21.56 29.53
CA LEU A 16 10.74 22.19 28.72
C LEU A 16 10.21 23.34 27.85
N LEU A 17 8.99 23.24 27.31
CA LEU A 17 8.34 24.34 26.58
C LEU A 17 8.02 25.51 27.51
N GLU A 18 7.48 25.22 28.69
CA GLU A 18 7.10 26.23 29.68
C GLU A 18 8.33 26.95 30.26
N ARG A 19 9.46 26.26 30.44
CA ARG A 19 10.73 26.90 30.83
C ARG A 19 11.57 27.47 29.68
N GLY A 20 11.40 26.96 28.47
CA GLY A 20 12.11 27.44 27.28
C GLY A 20 11.58 28.77 26.76
N LEU A 21 10.29 29.06 27.00
CA LEU A 21 9.65 30.32 26.60
C LEU A 21 10.04 31.53 27.48
N ASP A 22 10.60 31.30 28.67
CA ASP A 22 11.11 32.37 29.55
C ASP A 22 12.58 32.76 29.24
N LEU A 23 13.18 32.19 28.19
CA LEU A 23 14.51 32.58 27.68
C LEU A 23 14.44 33.83 26.81
N SER A 24 13.94 34.94 27.35
CA SER A 24 14.34 36.30 26.93
C SER A 24 15.37 36.79 27.96
N PRO A 25 16.50 37.47 27.65
CA PRO A 25 16.91 38.15 26.41
C PRO A 25 18.40 37.85 26.08
N TRP A 26 18.69 36.79 25.34
CA TRP A 26 20.07 36.52 24.89
C TRP A 26 20.18 36.85 23.39
N SER A 27 20.89 37.94 23.14
CA SER A 27 21.14 38.72 21.91
C SER A 27 21.71 37.98 20.70
N ASN A 28 21.27 36.76 20.40
CA ASN A 28 21.75 36.04 19.24
C ASN A 28 20.62 35.24 18.61
N ASP A 29 19.92 35.88 17.68
CA ASP A 29 18.82 35.31 16.89
C ASP A 29 19.23 33.97 16.25
N TYR A 30 20.52 33.82 15.93
CA TYR A 30 21.13 32.59 15.42
C TYR A 30 21.05 31.42 16.41
N LEU A 31 21.29 31.65 17.71
CA LEU A 31 21.28 30.58 18.71
C LEU A 31 19.86 30.08 18.95
N GLY A 32 18.88 30.99 18.98
CA GLY A 32 17.46 30.65 19.07
C GLY A 32 16.99 29.80 17.89
N GLY A 33 17.33 30.23 16.66
CA GLY A 33 17.02 29.47 15.44
C GLY A 33 17.65 28.07 15.44
N LEU A 34 18.90 27.93 15.89
CA LEU A 34 19.59 26.65 15.94
C LEU A 34 18.95 25.69 16.96
N LEU A 35 18.56 26.18 18.13
CA LEU A 35 17.91 25.35 19.15
C LEU A 35 16.52 24.87 18.69
N ILE A 36 15.73 25.74 18.05
CA ILE A 36 14.45 25.35 17.47
C ILE A 36 14.66 24.28 16.39
N GLY A 37 15.63 24.51 15.48
CA GLY A 37 15.98 23.53 14.44
C GLY A 37 16.41 22.19 15.02
N PHE A 38 17.23 22.19 16.08
CA PHE A 38 17.70 20.98 16.74
C PHE A 38 16.56 20.25 17.47
N ALA A 39 15.65 20.99 18.11
CA ALA A 39 14.47 20.42 18.76
C ALA A 39 13.51 19.79 17.74
N MET A 40 13.26 20.46 16.60
CA MET A 40 12.46 19.90 15.51
C MET A 40 13.11 18.65 14.91
N PHE A 41 14.43 18.69 14.69
CA PHE A 41 15.19 17.56 14.17
C PHE A 41 15.15 16.36 15.12
N TRP A 42 15.33 16.58 16.43
CA TRP A 42 15.20 15.53 17.44
C TRP A 42 13.77 15.00 17.55
N GLY A 43 12.77 15.87 17.45
CA GLY A 43 11.36 15.48 17.39
C GLY A 43 11.08 14.57 16.20
N MET A 44 11.61 14.92 15.01
CA MET A 44 11.57 14.05 13.83
C MET A 44 12.26 12.71 14.11
N LEU A 45 13.52 12.71 14.57
CA LEU A 45 14.25 11.47 14.87
C LEU A 45 13.54 10.59 15.89
N ALA A 46 12.93 11.17 16.93
CA ALA A 46 12.17 10.44 17.93
C ALA A 46 10.89 9.81 17.35
N LEU A 47 10.20 10.53 16.46
CA LEU A 47 9.06 10.00 15.71
C LEU A 47 9.48 8.83 14.80
N PHE A 48 10.62 8.94 14.12
CA PHE A 48 11.14 7.85 13.28
C PHE A 48 11.64 6.65 14.10
N SER A 49 12.24 6.89 15.26
CA SER A 49 12.83 5.85 16.11
C SER A 49 11.76 5.02 16.82
N ASN A 50 10.61 5.60 17.14
CA ASN A 50 9.58 4.94 17.95
C ASN A 50 8.31 4.60 17.15
N ARG A 51 8.32 3.43 16.50
CA ARG A 51 7.16 2.89 15.76
C ARG A 51 5.85 2.83 16.57
N ALA A 52 5.90 2.83 17.90
CA ALA A 52 4.70 2.83 18.74
C ALA A 52 3.98 4.18 18.76
N LEU A 53 4.71 5.29 18.59
CA LEU A 53 4.16 6.65 18.59
C LEU A 53 3.33 6.94 17.32
N LEU A 54 3.72 6.35 16.17
CA LEU A 54 2.97 6.44 14.92
C LEU A 54 1.56 5.82 15.03
N LYS A 55 1.37 4.83 15.92
CA LYS A 55 0.05 4.23 16.15
C LYS A 55 -0.91 5.14 16.93
N LEU A 56 -0.39 6.14 17.65
CA LEU A 56 -1.21 7.07 18.45
C LEU A 56 -1.81 8.21 17.62
N TYR A 57 -1.26 8.49 16.43
CA TYR A 57 -1.68 9.63 15.60
C TYR A 57 -1.96 9.17 14.15
N PRO A 58 -3.08 8.49 13.90
CA PRO A 58 -3.40 7.97 12.57
C PRO A 58 -3.53 9.06 11.50
N GLY A 59 -4.00 10.27 11.86
CA GLY A 59 -4.15 11.38 10.90
C GLY A 59 -2.83 11.94 10.35
N ILE A 60 -1.68 11.61 10.96
CA ILE A 60 -0.37 11.99 10.40
C ILE A 60 -0.03 11.14 9.16
N LEU A 61 -0.54 9.91 9.08
CA LEU A 61 -0.31 9.01 7.95
C LEU A 61 -1.04 9.48 6.69
N ASP A 62 -2.18 10.16 6.83
CA ASP A 62 -2.92 10.77 5.71
C ASP A 62 -2.12 11.91 5.05
N TRP A 63 -1.33 12.65 5.85
CA TRP A 63 -0.53 13.77 5.36
C TRP A 63 0.85 13.34 4.85
N LEU A 64 1.38 12.22 5.37
CA LEU A 64 2.71 11.70 5.08
C LEU A 64 2.64 10.21 4.71
N PRO A 65 2.11 9.86 3.53
CA PRO A 65 1.90 8.47 3.12
C PRO A 65 3.20 7.64 3.03
N PHE A 66 4.36 8.30 2.90
CA PHE A 66 5.67 7.63 2.95
C PHE A 66 6.03 7.09 4.34
N LEU A 67 5.33 7.51 5.40
CA LEU A 67 5.53 7.02 6.76
C LEU A 67 4.71 5.77 7.08
N ASP A 68 3.81 5.35 6.19
CA ASP A 68 3.03 4.14 6.42
C ASP A 68 3.96 2.91 6.40
N PRO A 69 4.11 2.19 7.53
CA PRO A 69 4.94 0.98 7.58
C PRO A 69 4.43 -0.13 6.66
N SER A 70 3.20 -0.04 6.16
CA SER A 70 2.64 -0.96 5.16
C SER A 70 3.16 -0.71 3.74
N GLY A 71 3.79 0.45 3.49
CA GLY A 71 4.15 0.91 2.15
C GLY A 71 2.94 1.30 1.30
N GLY A 72 1.81 1.66 1.91
CA GLY A 72 0.55 1.94 1.23
C GLY A 72 -0.29 0.71 0.93
N LEU A 73 -0.04 -0.41 1.63
CA LEU A 73 -0.82 -1.64 1.50
C LEU A 73 -1.90 -1.72 2.59
N ALA A 74 -3.10 -2.11 2.22
CA ALA A 74 -4.21 -2.27 3.14
C ALA A 74 -3.91 -3.30 4.23
N THR A 75 -4.28 -2.97 5.46
CA THR A 75 -4.10 -3.88 6.60
C THR A 75 -5.10 -5.05 6.55
N SER A 76 -4.75 -6.19 7.14
CA SER A 76 -5.62 -7.37 7.17
C SER A 76 -6.99 -7.09 7.81
N GLN A 77 -7.06 -6.14 8.74
CA GLN A 77 -8.31 -5.69 9.38
C GLN A 77 -9.22 -4.94 8.40
N GLN A 78 -8.67 -4.05 7.56
CA GLN A 78 -9.43 -3.35 6.51
C GLN A 78 -9.92 -4.31 5.42
N LEU A 79 -9.18 -5.41 5.20
CA LEU A 79 -9.52 -6.46 4.25
C LEU A 79 -10.49 -7.51 4.81
N THR A 80 -11.08 -7.33 5.99
CA THR A 80 -12.10 -8.25 6.51
C THR A 80 -13.48 -8.03 5.91
N GLY A 81 -13.70 -6.87 5.26
CA GLY A 81 -14.96 -6.50 4.65
C GLY A 81 -15.39 -7.42 3.49
N LYS A 82 -16.71 -7.51 3.27
CA LYS A 82 -17.30 -8.16 2.09
C LYS A 82 -17.04 -7.35 0.82
N TYR A 83 -16.95 -6.03 0.95
CA TYR A 83 -16.69 -5.08 -0.11
C TYR A 83 -15.37 -4.37 0.16
N ILE A 84 -14.47 -4.39 -0.80
CA ILE A 84 -13.12 -3.80 -0.71
C ILE A 84 -12.95 -2.90 -1.94
N GLN A 85 -12.63 -1.63 -1.72
CA GLN A 85 -12.55 -0.65 -2.79
C GLN A 85 -11.32 0.26 -2.66
N GLY A 86 -10.65 0.53 -3.79
CA GLY A 86 -9.54 1.51 -3.85
C GLY A 86 -8.32 1.10 -3.03
N GLN A 87 -8.17 -0.20 -2.73
CA GLN A 87 -7.12 -0.71 -1.86
C GLN A 87 -6.05 -1.45 -2.64
N SER A 88 -4.81 -1.24 -2.22
CA SER A 88 -3.64 -1.99 -2.69
C SER A 88 -3.29 -3.07 -1.67
N PHE A 89 -3.22 -4.34 -2.06
CA PHE A 89 -2.87 -5.41 -1.11
C PHE A 89 -2.20 -6.63 -1.75
N SER A 90 -1.47 -7.38 -0.93
CA SER A 90 -0.97 -8.71 -1.32
C SER A 90 -2.07 -9.75 -1.21
N ILE A 91 -2.23 -10.55 -2.25
CA ILE A 91 -3.25 -11.60 -2.30
C ILE A 91 -3.11 -12.66 -1.19
N SER A 92 -1.88 -12.88 -0.72
CA SER A 92 -1.59 -13.78 0.40
C SER A 92 -2.16 -13.29 1.73
N THR A 93 -2.44 -12.00 1.88
CA THR A 93 -3.00 -11.41 3.11
C THR A 93 -4.50 -11.69 3.25
N ILE A 94 -5.21 -11.90 2.13
CA ILE A 94 -6.66 -12.14 2.13
C ILE A 94 -7.03 -13.62 2.06
N ALA A 95 -6.13 -14.46 1.54
CA ALA A 95 -6.39 -15.89 1.37
C ALA A 95 -6.26 -16.61 2.70
N TYR A 96 -7.38 -17.04 3.26
CA TYR A 96 -7.39 -17.91 4.44
C TYR A 96 -7.40 -19.36 3.97
N GLU A 97 -6.38 -20.14 4.34
CA GLU A 97 -6.20 -21.53 3.88
C GLU A 97 -6.20 -21.67 2.33
N GLY A 98 -5.78 -20.62 1.63
CA GLY A 98 -5.75 -20.60 0.17
C GLY A 98 -7.11 -20.39 -0.50
N ILE A 99 -8.15 -19.98 0.24
CA ILE A 99 -9.49 -19.73 -0.31
C ILE A 99 -9.98 -18.33 0.07
N VAL A 100 -10.60 -17.64 -0.89
CA VAL A 100 -11.29 -16.36 -0.72
C VAL A 100 -12.74 -16.53 -1.19
N ARG A 101 -13.71 -16.20 -0.33
CA ARG A 101 -15.14 -16.48 -0.61
C ARG A 101 -16.02 -15.25 -0.52
N ASN A 102 -16.99 -15.12 -1.43
CA ASN A 102 -18.12 -14.19 -1.36
C ASN A 102 -17.72 -12.71 -1.20
N ARG A 103 -16.64 -12.28 -1.85
CA ARG A 103 -16.13 -10.89 -1.77
C ARG A 103 -16.27 -10.14 -3.08
N THR A 104 -16.42 -8.84 -2.97
CA THR A 104 -16.38 -7.92 -4.12
C THR A 104 -15.21 -6.98 -3.98
N PHE A 105 -14.37 -6.93 -5.01
CA PHE A 105 -13.21 -6.07 -5.14
C PHE A 105 -13.49 -5.07 -6.26
N ASP A 106 -13.29 -3.80 -5.97
CA ASP A 106 -13.59 -2.69 -6.86
C ASP A 106 -12.42 -1.71 -6.91
N ASP A 107 -11.89 -1.39 -8.09
CA ASP A 107 -10.75 -0.48 -8.27
C ASP A 107 -9.57 -0.81 -7.34
N CYS A 108 -9.17 -2.09 -7.30
CA CYS A 108 -8.11 -2.57 -6.40
C CYS A 108 -6.82 -2.93 -7.14
N ASP A 109 -5.68 -2.70 -6.48
CA ASP A 109 -4.37 -3.16 -6.94
C ASP A 109 -3.97 -4.42 -6.16
N ILE A 110 -3.89 -5.55 -6.85
CA ILE A 110 -3.69 -6.86 -6.25
C ILE A 110 -2.31 -7.38 -6.64
N TYR A 111 -1.44 -7.60 -5.64
CA TYR A 111 -0.05 -7.98 -5.84
C TYR A 111 0.21 -9.46 -5.52
N GLY A 112 0.96 -10.12 -6.40
CA GLY A 112 1.52 -11.47 -6.25
C GLY A 112 2.97 -11.49 -5.73
N PRO A 113 3.66 -12.66 -5.74
CA PRO A 113 3.44 -13.79 -6.66
C PRO A 113 2.36 -14.77 -6.19
N ALA A 114 1.39 -15.07 -7.06
CA ALA A 114 0.40 -16.11 -6.78
C ALA A 114 -0.19 -16.70 -8.06
N VAL A 115 -0.72 -17.91 -7.94
CA VAL A 115 -1.55 -18.58 -8.95
C VAL A 115 -2.98 -18.60 -8.44
N ILE A 116 -3.94 -18.18 -9.24
CA ILE A 116 -5.34 -18.06 -8.84
C ILE A 116 -6.25 -18.92 -9.71
N HIS A 117 -7.26 -19.50 -9.09
CA HIS A 117 -8.32 -20.24 -9.78
C HIS A 117 -9.67 -19.68 -9.35
N MET A 118 -10.53 -19.30 -10.29
CA MET A 118 -11.87 -18.83 -9.94
C MET A 118 -12.90 -19.96 -10.07
N VAL A 119 -13.77 -20.07 -9.07
CA VAL A 119 -14.83 -21.07 -8.96
C VAL A 119 -16.15 -20.37 -8.61
N GLY A 120 -17.26 -20.91 -9.08
CA GLY A 120 -18.60 -20.42 -8.76
C GLY A 120 -19.05 -19.23 -9.63
N VAL A 121 -19.96 -18.41 -9.10
CA VAL A 121 -20.69 -17.36 -9.85
C VAL A 121 -20.01 -16.00 -9.67
N GLY A 122 -18.72 -15.94 -10.00
CA GLY A 122 -17.93 -14.72 -9.96
C GLY A 122 -17.87 -13.99 -11.30
N GLN A 123 -17.80 -12.66 -11.27
CA GLN A 123 -17.59 -11.83 -12.45
C GLN A 123 -16.25 -11.11 -12.42
N VAL A 124 -15.66 -10.95 -13.58
CA VAL A 124 -14.44 -10.16 -13.81
C VAL A 124 -14.76 -9.16 -14.89
N VAL A 125 -14.81 -7.88 -14.52
CA VAL A 125 -15.23 -6.79 -15.42
C VAL A 125 -14.19 -5.68 -15.36
N GLY A 126 -13.75 -5.19 -16.52
CA GLY A 126 -12.81 -4.07 -16.60
C GLY A 126 -11.42 -4.32 -16.00
N CYS A 127 -11.13 -5.55 -15.57
CA CYS A 127 -9.88 -5.88 -14.90
C CYS A 127 -8.72 -5.98 -15.88
N ALA A 128 -7.53 -5.62 -15.41
CA ALA A 128 -6.29 -5.69 -16.16
C ALA A 128 -5.27 -6.62 -15.51
N TRP A 129 -4.61 -7.45 -16.31
CA TRP A 129 -3.45 -8.25 -15.86
C TRP A 129 -2.17 -7.62 -16.37
N VAL A 130 -1.24 -7.36 -15.44
CA VAL A 130 0.08 -6.81 -15.72
C VAL A 130 1.10 -7.95 -15.73
N GLY A 131 1.43 -8.42 -16.94
CA GLY A 131 2.40 -9.49 -17.14
C GLY A 131 2.48 -9.95 -18.59
N LYS A 132 3.46 -10.81 -18.89
CA LYS A 132 3.49 -11.52 -20.16
C LYS A 132 2.35 -12.53 -20.20
N ARG A 133 1.62 -12.57 -21.31
CA ARG A 133 0.49 -13.48 -21.52
C ARG A 133 0.79 -14.93 -21.18
N GLU A 134 1.92 -15.44 -21.68
CA GLU A 134 2.41 -16.82 -21.48
C GLU A 134 2.62 -17.19 -20.01
N ASN A 135 2.95 -16.21 -19.16
CA ASN A 135 3.18 -16.41 -17.74
C ASN A 135 1.94 -16.14 -16.89
N THR A 136 0.92 -15.53 -17.48
CA THR A 136 -0.26 -15.02 -16.77
C THR A 136 -1.45 -15.93 -16.95
N LEU A 137 -1.66 -16.52 -18.14
CA LEU A 137 -2.75 -17.46 -18.38
C LEU A 137 -2.22 -18.85 -18.62
N ILE A 138 -2.60 -19.78 -17.75
CA ILE A 138 -2.17 -21.17 -17.81
C ILE A 138 -3.42 -22.03 -17.95
N ALA A 139 -3.64 -22.56 -19.15
CA ALA A 139 -4.72 -23.50 -19.41
C ALA A 139 -4.39 -24.86 -18.79
N THR A 140 -5.24 -25.33 -17.88
CA THR A 140 -5.10 -26.65 -17.25
C THR A 140 -6.45 -27.18 -16.78
N THR A 141 -6.62 -28.50 -16.83
CA THR A 141 -7.80 -29.19 -16.30
C THR A 141 -7.62 -29.61 -14.85
N SER A 142 -6.39 -29.66 -14.35
CA SER A 142 -6.07 -30.00 -12.96
C SER A 142 -5.81 -28.76 -12.15
N LEU A 143 -6.40 -28.66 -10.96
CA LEU A 143 -6.10 -27.59 -10.02
C LEU A 143 -4.64 -27.71 -9.54
N PRO A 144 -3.76 -26.72 -9.78
CA PRO A 144 -2.39 -26.80 -9.31
C PRO A 144 -2.34 -26.68 -7.78
N LEU A 145 -1.44 -27.45 -7.17
CA LEU A 145 -1.17 -27.36 -5.74
C LEU A 145 -0.66 -25.95 -5.40
N GLY A 146 -1.29 -25.30 -4.41
CA GLY A 146 -0.93 -23.95 -3.99
C GLY A 146 -1.65 -22.82 -4.75
N ALA A 147 -2.59 -23.13 -5.65
CA ALA A 147 -3.46 -22.12 -6.23
C ALA A 147 -4.41 -21.53 -5.17
N ILE A 148 -4.56 -20.21 -5.18
CA ILE A 148 -5.55 -19.50 -4.36
C ILE A 148 -6.90 -19.59 -5.08
N ILE A 149 -7.89 -20.14 -4.41
CA ILE A 149 -9.24 -20.33 -4.95
C ILE A 149 -10.10 -19.11 -4.62
N PHE A 150 -10.65 -18.47 -5.65
CA PHE A 150 -11.66 -17.43 -5.51
C PHE A 150 -13.04 -18.01 -5.78
N GLU A 151 -13.86 -18.12 -4.73
CA GLU A 151 -15.19 -18.69 -4.80
C GLU A 151 -16.25 -17.59 -4.71
N ASN A 152 -17.12 -17.47 -5.72
CA ASN A 152 -18.19 -16.47 -5.77
C ASN A 152 -17.68 -15.03 -5.52
N CYS A 153 -16.51 -14.70 -6.06
CA CYS A 153 -15.90 -13.38 -5.93
C CYS A 153 -16.13 -12.55 -7.19
N ASN A 154 -16.35 -11.25 -7.01
CA ASN A 154 -16.52 -10.29 -8.10
C ASN A 154 -15.35 -9.32 -8.12
N PHE A 155 -14.77 -9.09 -9.29
CA PHE A 155 -13.71 -8.13 -9.53
C PHE A 155 -14.17 -7.09 -10.56
N ARG A 156 -14.02 -5.82 -10.22
CA ARG A 156 -14.37 -4.68 -11.07
C ARG A 156 -13.19 -3.73 -11.13
N ASP A 157 -12.75 -3.41 -12.34
CA ASP A 157 -11.70 -2.43 -12.62
C ASP A 157 -10.40 -2.65 -11.81
N CYS A 158 -10.12 -3.89 -11.41
CA CYS A 158 -8.95 -4.26 -10.63
C CYS A 158 -7.72 -4.47 -11.51
N ARG A 159 -6.53 -4.24 -10.95
CA ARG A 159 -5.24 -4.51 -11.61
C ARG A 159 -4.48 -5.60 -10.88
N PHE A 160 -4.10 -6.64 -11.61
CA PHE A 160 -3.41 -7.80 -11.08
C PHE A 160 -1.92 -7.75 -11.48
N TYR A 161 -1.02 -7.76 -10.50
CA TYR A 161 0.42 -7.70 -10.73
C TYR A 161 1.08 -9.01 -10.32
N ARG A 162 1.81 -9.65 -11.25
CA ARG A 162 2.53 -10.93 -11.00
C ARG A 162 1.60 -12.04 -10.50
N ILE A 163 0.38 -12.08 -11.01
CA ILE A 163 -0.63 -13.08 -10.68
C ILE A 163 -0.98 -13.87 -11.93
N SER A 164 -0.89 -15.19 -11.85
CA SER A 164 -1.26 -16.08 -12.94
C SER A 164 -2.65 -16.68 -12.70
N VAL A 165 -3.51 -16.69 -13.71
CA VAL A 165 -4.80 -17.38 -13.69
C VAL A 165 -4.65 -18.76 -14.29
N VAL A 166 -5.12 -19.77 -13.55
CA VAL A 166 -5.20 -21.16 -14.00
C VAL A 166 -6.64 -21.58 -14.13
N GLY A 167 -6.93 -22.37 -15.18
CA GLY A 167 -8.25 -22.92 -15.38
C GLY A 167 -8.40 -23.60 -16.74
N PRO A 168 -9.56 -24.21 -17.01
CA PRO A 168 -9.85 -24.78 -18.31
C PRO A 168 -9.83 -23.71 -19.41
N GLU A 169 -9.58 -24.12 -20.65
CA GLU A 169 -9.41 -23.19 -21.79
C GLU A 169 -10.56 -22.20 -21.96
N TRP A 170 -11.81 -22.63 -21.73
CA TRP A 170 -12.98 -21.76 -21.85
C TRP A 170 -12.95 -20.61 -20.83
N GLN A 171 -12.42 -20.86 -19.63
CA GLN A 171 -12.27 -19.85 -18.59
C GLN A 171 -11.15 -18.90 -18.97
N ILE A 172 -10.01 -19.44 -19.41
CA ILE A 172 -8.84 -18.66 -19.84
C ILE A 172 -9.18 -17.70 -20.99
N LYS A 173 -9.95 -18.14 -21.99
CA LYS A 173 -10.42 -17.28 -23.10
C LYS A 173 -11.26 -16.10 -22.64
N THR A 174 -11.96 -16.22 -21.51
CA THR A 174 -12.76 -15.12 -20.94
C THR A 174 -11.87 -13.99 -20.41
N PHE A 175 -10.65 -14.31 -19.96
CA PHE A 175 -9.70 -13.35 -19.41
C PHE A 175 -8.79 -12.70 -20.46
N GLU A 176 -8.69 -13.33 -21.63
CA GLU A 176 -7.88 -12.86 -22.75
C GLU A 176 -8.10 -11.38 -23.12
N PRO A 177 -9.34 -10.86 -23.25
CA PRO A 177 -9.56 -9.45 -23.58
C PRO A 177 -9.17 -8.46 -22.46
N GLY A 178 -9.03 -8.92 -21.22
CA GLY A 178 -8.58 -8.10 -20.08
C GLY A 178 -7.06 -8.00 -19.94
N MET A 179 -6.28 -8.68 -20.80
CA MET A 179 -4.84 -8.55 -20.76
C MET A 179 -4.36 -7.23 -21.31
N ARG A 180 -3.50 -6.56 -20.56
CA ARG A 180 -2.71 -5.44 -21.07
C ARG A 180 -1.25 -5.85 -21.02
N ASP A 181 -0.58 -5.80 -22.17
CA ASP A 181 0.85 -6.03 -22.18
C ASP A 181 1.52 -4.93 -21.36
N VAL A 182 2.47 -5.32 -20.50
CA VAL A 182 3.26 -4.39 -19.68
C VAL A 182 3.96 -3.36 -20.59
N SER A 183 4.27 -3.75 -21.83
CA SER A 183 4.87 -2.88 -22.84
C SER A 183 3.97 -1.69 -23.22
N GLU A 184 2.65 -1.82 -23.13
CA GLU A 184 1.71 -0.72 -23.40
C GLU A 184 1.61 0.23 -22.20
N LEU A 185 1.61 -0.30 -20.98
CA LEU A 185 1.56 0.52 -19.75
C LEU A 185 2.81 1.39 -19.58
N ILE A 186 3.99 0.84 -19.91
CA ILE A 186 5.25 1.59 -19.86
C ILE A 186 5.26 2.74 -20.88
N LYS A 187 4.67 2.55 -22.07
CA LYS A 187 4.58 3.60 -23.09
C LYS A 187 3.68 4.75 -22.65
N THR A 188 2.57 4.45 -21.98
CA THR A 188 1.66 5.48 -21.45
C THR A 188 2.33 6.29 -20.35
N GLN A 189 3.03 5.65 -19.40
CA GLN A 189 3.76 6.37 -18.34
C GLN A 189 4.96 7.18 -18.87
N ALA A 190 5.65 6.70 -19.90
CA ALA A 190 6.73 7.45 -20.54
C ALA A 190 6.23 8.69 -21.29
N SER A 191 4.99 8.68 -21.79
CA SER A 191 4.37 9.81 -22.47
C SER A 191 3.91 10.93 -21.51
N ASP A 192 3.65 10.60 -20.25
CA ASP A 192 3.10 11.54 -19.26
C ASP A 192 4.17 12.24 -18.41
N THR A 193 5.47 12.04 -18.69
CA THR A 193 6.53 12.79 -18.00
C THR A 193 6.63 14.19 -18.61
N PRO A 194 6.19 15.27 -17.95
CA PRO A 194 6.29 16.61 -18.50
C PRO A 194 7.77 16.99 -18.52
N HIS A 195 8.29 17.38 -19.69
CA HIS A 195 9.56 18.08 -19.78
C HIS A 195 9.51 19.31 -18.86
N SER A 196 10.11 19.22 -17.68
CA SER A 196 10.37 20.38 -16.85
C SER A 196 11.44 21.21 -17.58
N SER A 197 10.97 22.23 -18.28
CA SER A 197 11.81 23.28 -18.83
C SER A 197 12.54 23.97 -17.67
N THR A 198 13.85 23.72 -17.56
CA THR A 198 14.75 24.47 -16.70
C THR A 198 14.64 25.97 -17.01
N PRO A 199 14.30 26.85 -16.07
CA PRO A 199 14.38 28.29 -16.29
C PRO A 199 15.85 28.68 -16.41
N GLY A 200 16.22 29.28 -17.54
CA GLY A 200 17.54 29.85 -17.76
C GLY A 200 17.81 30.94 -16.73
N ALA A 201 18.93 30.79 -16.01
CA ALA A 201 19.51 31.85 -15.22
C ALA A 201 20.21 32.82 -16.16
N SER A 202 19.73 34.06 -16.19
CA SER A 202 20.37 35.24 -16.76
C SER A 202 20.80 36.17 -15.64
#